data_AF-A0A5C5V3V4-F1
#
_entry.id   AF-A0A5C5V3V4-F1
#
_cell.length_a   1.000
_cell.length_b   1.000
_cell.length_c   1.000
_cell.angle_alpha   90.00
_cell.angle_beta   90.00
_cell.angle_gamma   90.00
#
_symmetry.space_group_name_H-M   'P 1'
#
loop_
_entity.id
_entity.type
_entity.pdbx_description
1 polymer ?
#
loop_
_entity_poly.entity_id
_entity_poly.type
_entity_poly.pdbx_seq_one_letter_code
_entity_poly.pdbx_strand_id
1 'polypeptide(L)'
;MLRLFVFAIALSPWLASLAIAADKPNVLFVAVDDLNDWVHCLGGHPQTRSPNVDALAAKGVLFERAYCSAPACNPSRASLLTGIPPSTSGVYHNDQPWRPALPDAVTLPQFFQASGYEVIGCGKLFHGSYREETGFDQYRKQMGDPKPKNLPLNGIPKTSHFDWGPVNAQDAEMSDYQMVDFAIKQLQQKHDKPLFLACGIYRPHLPWYVPQEYFDHFPLDQIQLPEIKEDDLADVPQAGVKIARPDGDHRKVTSTDNYAKAVQGYLASIEFADAQIGRLIAALEASEYADNTIIVLWGDHGWHLGEKQHWRKFALWEEATRVPLLVVAPGVTQPQQRCGRTVTLLDIYPTLAELCGLTPPAAVEGKSLVPLLSDPAAAWDRPAVTTHGRNNHAVRDERWRYIRYADGSEELYDHLEDPQEWTNVADQPENAAVKKRLAQWAPTTNAEDAEREKSATAKGRKPITIEGTVIVNGAPVAGLEVAIYGRGGKVKARGVTDAKGKYVLQEENGGLPEGEFRLTIRGGNLPPKYAELSKSVLKVAVCRGANWLDFQLLSQ
;
A
#
# COMPACT_ATOMS: atom_id res chain seq x y z
N MET A 1 -50.19 75.64 -35.70
CA MET A 1 -50.03 75.17 -34.30
C MET A 1 -50.27 73.67 -34.27
N LEU A 2 -49.23 72.85 -34.09
CA LEU A 2 -49.22 71.69 -33.16
C LEU A 2 -47.84 71.04 -33.27
N ARG A 3 -47.11 71.01 -32.15
CA ARG A 3 -45.88 70.23 -31.97
C ARG A 3 -46.28 68.76 -31.82
N LEU A 4 -45.80 67.86 -32.69
CA LEU A 4 -45.90 66.42 -32.45
C LEU A 4 -44.60 65.95 -31.79
N PHE A 5 -44.68 65.66 -30.50
CA PHE A 5 -43.65 64.93 -29.76
C PHE A 5 -43.69 63.46 -30.21
N VAL A 6 -42.62 62.97 -30.84
CA VAL A 6 -42.39 61.53 -30.99
C VAL A 6 -41.49 61.10 -29.82
N PHE A 7 -42.09 60.41 -28.86
CA PHE A 7 -41.38 59.71 -27.80
C PHE A 7 -40.60 58.53 -28.41
N ALA A 8 -39.27 58.63 -28.45
CA ALA A 8 -38.41 57.49 -28.70
C ALA A 8 -38.35 56.65 -27.40
N ILE A 9 -39.03 55.50 -27.41
CA ILE A 9 -38.92 54.50 -26.36
C ILE A 9 -37.55 53.85 -26.50
N ALA A 10 -36.63 54.18 -25.59
CA ALA A 10 -35.37 53.47 -25.41
C ALA A 10 -35.67 52.06 -24.84
N LEU A 11 -35.76 51.07 -25.72
CA LEU A 11 -35.72 49.65 -25.34
C LEU A 11 -34.30 49.31 -24.90
N SER A 12 -34.10 49.29 -23.58
CA SER A 12 -32.88 48.81 -22.93
C SER A 12 -32.70 47.31 -23.22
N PRO A 13 -31.53 46.82 -23.68
CA PRO A 13 -31.31 45.40 -23.88
C PRO A 13 -30.95 44.77 -22.53
N TRP A 14 -31.97 44.47 -21.72
CA TRP A 14 -31.86 43.49 -20.65
C TRP A 14 -32.08 42.10 -21.25
N LEU A 15 -31.17 41.68 -22.13
CA LEU A 15 -30.95 40.26 -22.38
C LEU A 15 -30.05 39.76 -21.27
N ALA A 16 -30.67 39.45 -20.12
CA ALA A 16 -30.04 38.60 -19.13
C ALA A 16 -29.75 37.27 -19.82
N SER A 17 -28.48 37.05 -20.15
CA SER A 17 -27.98 35.72 -20.48
C SER A 17 -28.22 34.84 -19.26
N LEU A 18 -29.31 34.09 -19.26
CA LEU A 18 -29.44 32.89 -18.45
C LEU A 18 -28.46 31.88 -19.03
N ALA A 19 -27.17 32.07 -18.75
CA ALA A 19 -26.24 30.97 -18.76
C ALA A 19 -26.75 30.03 -17.67
N ILE A 20 -27.43 28.96 -18.08
CA ILE A 20 -27.58 27.77 -17.25
C ILE A 20 -26.14 27.43 -16.86
N ALA A 21 -25.77 27.70 -15.61
CA ALA A 21 -24.53 27.20 -15.06
C ALA A 21 -24.59 25.69 -15.27
N ALA A 22 -23.69 25.13 -16.07
CA ALA A 22 -23.62 23.69 -16.23
C ALA A 22 -23.49 23.09 -14.82
N ASP A 23 -24.43 22.22 -14.44
CA ASP A 23 -24.43 21.62 -13.11
C ASP A 23 -23.09 20.92 -12.89
N LYS A 24 -22.41 21.25 -11.77
CA LYS A 24 -21.13 20.63 -11.42
C LYS A 24 -21.30 19.11 -11.39
N PRO A 25 -20.44 18.34 -12.07
CA PRO A 25 -20.57 16.88 -12.10
C PRO A 25 -20.28 16.29 -10.72
N ASN A 26 -20.98 15.21 -10.37
CA ASN A 26 -20.64 14.39 -9.22
C ASN A 26 -19.38 13.57 -9.51
N VAL A 27 -18.78 13.02 -8.46
CA VAL A 27 -17.61 12.13 -8.56
C VAL A 27 -17.88 10.85 -7.78
N LEU A 28 -17.78 9.71 -8.45
CA LEU A 28 -17.66 8.39 -7.85
C LEU A 28 -16.19 7.95 -7.91
N PHE A 29 -15.54 7.94 -6.76
CA PHE A 29 -14.12 7.65 -6.60
C PHE A 29 -13.92 6.25 -5.98
N VAL A 30 -13.57 5.26 -6.79
CA VAL A 30 -13.45 3.85 -6.40
C VAL A 30 -11.99 3.46 -6.27
N ALA A 31 -11.55 3.17 -5.05
CA ALA A 31 -10.19 2.72 -4.76
C ALA A 31 -10.19 1.22 -4.46
N VAL A 32 -9.30 0.46 -5.10
CA VAL A 32 -9.14 -0.99 -4.86
C VAL A 32 -7.73 -1.27 -4.34
N ASP A 33 -7.65 -2.03 -3.25
CA ASP A 33 -6.40 -2.26 -2.52
C ASP A 33 -5.66 -3.52 -3.02
N ASP A 34 -4.38 -3.37 -3.36
CA ASP A 34 -3.52 -4.46 -3.87
C ASP A 34 -3.99 -5.09 -5.20
N LEU A 35 -4.82 -4.40 -5.97
CA LEU A 35 -5.27 -4.86 -7.30
C LEU A 35 -4.19 -4.59 -8.35
N ASN A 36 -3.57 -5.66 -8.86
CA ASN A 36 -2.63 -5.60 -9.98
C ASN A 36 -3.36 -5.61 -11.33
N ASP A 37 -2.63 -5.85 -12.42
CA ASP A 37 -3.16 -5.89 -13.78
C ASP A 37 -3.90 -7.19 -14.14
N TRP A 38 -4.17 -8.08 -13.17
CA TRP A 38 -5.01 -9.27 -13.34
C TRP A 38 -6.49 -8.91 -13.39
N VAL A 39 -6.85 -7.94 -14.23
CA VAL A 39 -8.19 -7.63 -14.70
C VAL A 39 -8.23 -7.93 -16.20
N HIS A 40 -9.29 -8.56 -16.68
CA HIS A 40 -9.35 -9.11 -18.05
C HIS A 40 -9.16 -8.03 -19.12
N CYS A 41 -9.70 -6.83 -18.95
CA CYS A 41 -9.50 -5.71 -19.88
C CYS A 41 -8.03 -5.25 -20.06
N LEU A 42 -7.13 -5.58 -19.13
CA LEU A 42 -5.68 -5.33 -19.22
C LEU A 42 -4.88 -6.52 -19.77
N GLY A 43 -5.54 -7.66 -20.02
CA GLY A 43 -4.89 -8.86 -20.55
C GLY A 43 -3.92 -9.52 -19.56
N GLY A 44 -4.15 -9.37 -18.26
CA GLY A 44 -3.38 -10.03 -17.21
C GLY A 44 -3.64 -11.55 -17.16
N HIS A 45 -3.77 -12.11 -15.96
CA HIS A 45 -3.90 -13.57 -15.81
C HIS A 45 -5.08 -14.16 -16.61
N PRO A 46 -4.88 -15.23 -17.40
CA PRO A 46 -5.87 -15.73 -18.35
C PRO A 46 -7.13 -16.31 -17.71
N GLN A 47 -7.07 -16.64 -16.42
CA GLN A 47 -8.21 -17.17 -15.68
C GLN A 47 -9.00 -16.08 -14.94
N THR A 48 -8.52 -14.84 -14.88
CA THR A 48 -9.21 -13.76 -14.17
C THR A 48 -10.68 -13.63 -14.60
N ARG A 49 -11.55 -13.45 -13.62
CA ARG A 49 -12.97 -13.15 -13.82
C ARG A 49 -13.26 -11.74 -13.30
N SER A 50 -13.35 -10.78 -14.21
CA SER A 50 -13.62 -9.37 -13.87
C SER A 50 -14.63 -8.68 -14.83
N PRO A 51 -15.81 -9.28 -15.07
CA PRO A 51 -16.76 -8.76 -16.05
C PRO A 51 -17.28 -7.34 -15.76
N ASN A 52 -17.34 -6.92 -14.50
CA ASN A 52 -17.85 -5.60 -14.15
C ASN A 52 -16.80 -4.50 -14.38
N VAL A 53 -15.53 -4.77 -14.11
CA VAL A 53 -14.41 -3.90 -14.50
C VAL A 53 -14.33 -3.78 -16.02
N ASP A 54 -14.54 -4.88 -16.76
CA ASP A 54 -14.59 -4.86 -18.22
C ASP A 54 -15.75 -4.02 -18.75
N ALA A 55 -16.94 -4.17 -18.15
CA ALA A 55 -18.12 -3.37 -18.50
C ALA A 55 -17.89 -1.88 -18.22
N LEU A 56 -17.19 -1.53 -17.13
CA LEU A 56 -16.81 -0.15 -16.84
C LEU A 56 -15.77 0.36 -17.85
N ALA A 57 -14.79 -0.45 -18.23
CA ALA A 57 -13.80 -0.10 -19.26
C ALA A 57 -14.46 0.22 -20.60
N ALA A 58 -15.51 -0.51 -20.96
CA ALA A 58 -16.28 -0.25 -22.18
C ALA A 58 -17.03 1.10 -22.15
N LYS A 59 -17.23 1.73 -20.99
CA LYS A 59 -17.98 2.99 -20.85
C LYS A 59 -17.12 4.25 -20.94
N GLY A 60 -15.80 4.13 -20.86
CA GLY A 60 -14.91 5.29 -20.89
C GLY A 60 -13.53 4.97 -21.42
N VAL A 61 -12.51 5.52 -20.76
CA VAL A 61 -11.10 5.36 -21.12
C VAL A 61 -10.43 4.42 -20.13
N LEU A 62 -9.89 3.32 -20.65
CA LEU A 62 -8.95 2.45 -19.94
C LEU A 62 -7.52 2.93 -20.20
N PHE A 63 -6.76 3.23 -19.14
CA PHE A 63 -5.34 3.50 -19.25
C PHE A 63 -4.55 2.19 -19.15
N GLU A 64 -3.85 1.82 -20.21
CA GLU A 64 -3.13 0.55 -20.29
C GLU A 64 -1.81 0.58 -19.51
N ARG A 65 -1.28 1.77 -19.24
CA ARG A 65 0.03 2.01 -18.61
C ARG A 65 -0.09 3.04 -17.48
N ALA A 66 -0.89 2.73 -16.46
CA ALA A 66 -0.99 3.54 -15.25
C ALA A 66 -0.12 2.97 -14.13
N TYR A 67 0.59 3.84 -13.40
CA TYR A 67 1.53 3.41 -12.36
C TYR A 67 1.32 4.14 -11.03
N CYS A 68 1.52 3.40 -9.94
CA CYS A 68 1.52 3.97 -8.59
C CYS A 68 2.73 4.87 -8.32
N SER A 69 2.60 5.84 -7.43
CA SER A 69 3.74 6.67 -6.98
C SER A 69 4.71 5.88 -6.09
N ALA A 70 4.23 4.83 -5.41
CA ALA A 70 5.01 3.92 -4.59
C ALA A 70 4.35 2.54 -4.51
N PRO A 71 5.11 1.43 -4.50
CA PRO A 71 4.57 0.08 -4.44
C PRO A 71 4.21 -0.31 -2.99
N ALA A 72 3.46 0.55 -2.30
CA ALA A 72 3.04 0.40 -0.92
C ALA A 72 1.81 1.28 -0.63
N CYS A 73 0.85 0.75 0.14
CA CYS A 73 -0.43 1.41 0.38
C CYS A 73 -0.32 2.87 0.85
N ASN A 74 0.39 3.13 1.95
CA ASN A 74 0.45 4.47 2.54
C ASN A 74 1.09 5.50 1.61
N PRO A 75 2.33 5.33 1.14
CA PRO A 75 2.95 6.32 0.28
C PRO A 75 2.21 6.50 -1.05
N SER A 76 1.62 5.44 -1.63
CA SER A 76 0.82 5.59 -2.85
C SER A 76 -0.46 6.38 -2.62
N ARG A 77 -1.25 5.98 -1.62
CA ARG A 77 -2.54 6.63 -1.30
C ARG A 77 -2.35 8.06 -0.83
N ALA A 78 -1.38 8.30 0.06
CA ALA A 78 -1.05 9.65 0.50
C ALA A 78 -0.60 10.52 -0.68
N SER A 79 0.18 9.96 -1.61
CA SER A 79 0.63 10.68 -2.79
C SER A 79 -0.51 11.09 -3.71
N LEU A 80 -1.40 10.17 -4.08
CA LEU A 80 -2.59 10.50 -4.88
C LEU A 80 -3.45 11.54 -4.14
N LEU A 81 -3.79 11.27 -2.88
CA LEU A 81 -4.76 12.07 -2.15
C LEU A 81 -4.23 13.46 -1.81
N THR A 82 -2.92 13.70 -1.78
CA THR A 82 -2.35 15.04 -1.56
C THR A 82 -1.84 15.69 -2.84
N GLY A 83 -1.64 14.90 -3.91
CA GLY A 83 -0.97 15.35 -5.12
C GLY A 83 0.53 15.52 -4.97
N ILE A 84 1.15 14.99 -3.91
CA ILE A 84 2.58 15.17 -3.59
C ILE A 84 3.29 13.80 -3.66
N PRO A 85 4.38 13.64 -4.44
CA PRO A 85 5.06 12.35 -4.56
C PRO A 85 5.85 11.96 -3.30
N PRO A 86 6.19 10.67 -3.12
CA PRO A 86 7.04 10.20 -2.01
C PRO A 86 8.38 10.95 -1.90
N SER A 87 9.01 11.26 -3.04
CA SER A 87 10.27 12.00 -3.11
C SER A 87 10.19 13.41 -2.52
N THR A 88 9.02 14.06 -2.58
CA THR A 88 8.80 15.38 -1.99
C THR A 88 8.33 15.26 -0.53
N SER A 89 7.46 14.30 -0.23
CA SER A 89 6.83 14.17 1.09
C SER A 89 7.69 13.49 2.15
N GLY A 90 8.66 12.67 1.76
CA GLY A 90 9.43 11.83 2.69
C GLY A 90 8.65 10.60 3.19
N VAL A 91 7.40 10.43 2.76
CA VAL A 91 6.57 9.26 3.09
C VAL A 91 6.88 8.16 2.08
N TYR A 92 7.70 7.20 2.47
CA TYR A 92 8.17 6.09 1.64
C TYR A 92 7.62 4.72 2.07
N HIS A 93 7.04 4.61 3.28
CA HIS A 93 6.67 3.35 3.92
C HIS A 93 5.31 3.38 4.60
N ASN A 94 4.75 2.19 4.83
CA ASN A 94 3.43 1.99 5.44
C ASN A 94 3.33 2.40 6.91
N ASP A 95 4.45 2.47 7.62
CA ASP A 95 4.53 2.83 9.04
C ASP A 95 4.90 4.30 9.26
N GLN A 96 4.84 5.16 8.23
CA GLN A 96 5.11 6.59 8.35
C GLN A 96 3.80 7.39 8.34
N PRO A 97 3.35 7.95 9.47
CA PRO A 97 2.18 8.82 9.48
C PRO A 97 2.38 9.98 8.49
N TRP A 98 1.54 10.03 7.45
CA TRP A 98 1.76 10.99 6.37
C TRP A 98 1.43 12.43 6.77
N ARG A 99 0.40 12.63 7.63
CA ARG A 99 -0.06 13.97 8.01
C ARG A 99 1.01 14.79 8.75
N PRO A 100 1.79 14.23 9.70
CA PRO A 100 2.94 14.94 10.26
C PRO A 100 4.03 15.33 9.24
N ALA A 101 4.24 14.54 8.19
CA ALA A 101 5.19 14.86 7.14
C ALA A 101 4.66 15.95 6.19
N LEU A 102 3.34 16.06 6.06
CA LEU A 102 2.63 17.00 5.20
C LEU A 102 1.51 17.72 5.98
N PRO A 103 1.87 18.58 6.97
CA PRO A 103 0.89 19.16 7.89
C PRO A 103 -0.13 20.05 7.16
N ASP A 104 0.31 20.78 6.14
CA ASP A 104 -0.49 21.76 5.41
C ASP A 104 -1.08 21.22 4.10
N ALA A 105 -0.84 19.94 3.77
CA ALA A 105 -1.34 19.37 2.52
C ALA A 105 -2.87 19.28 2.51
N VAL A 106 -3.47 19.88 1.48
CA VAL A 106 -4.92 19.78 1.25
C VAL A 106 -5.20 18.50 0.51
N THR A 107 -5.87 17.55 1.17
CA THR A 107 -6.25 16.30 0.52
C THR A 107 -7.36 16.50 -0.50
N LEU A 108 -7.47 15.60 -1.48
CA LEU A 108 -8.50 15.59 -2.51
C LEU A 108 -9.93 15.68 -1.90
N PRO A 109 -10.30 14.88 -0.86
CA PRO A 109 -11.57 15.06 -0.18
C PRO A 109 -11.75 16.45 0.46
N GLN A 110 -10.73 16.96 1.17
CA GLN A 110 -10.77 18.30 1.77
C GLN A 110 -10.95 19.40 0.70
N PHE A 111 -10.31 19.25 -0.45
CA PHE A 111 -10.42 20.19 -1.56
C PHE A 111 -11.82 20.21 -2.17
N PHE A 112 -12.42 19.04 -2.41
CA PHE A 112 -13.79 18.95 -2.91
C PHE A 112 -14.81 19.49 -1.91
N GLN A 113 -14.63 19.20 -0.62
CA GLN A 113 -15.49 19.72 0.45
C GLN A 113 -15.43 21.26 0.50
N ALA A 114 -14.22 21.83 0.47
CA ALA A 114 -14.02 23.28 0.42
C ALA A 114 -14.57 23.91 -0.87
N SER A 115 -14.69 23.14 -1.95
CA SER A 115 -15.23 23.58 -3.26
C SER A 115 -16.75 23.46 -3.38
N GLY A 116 -17.44 23.14 -2.28
CA GLY A 116 -18.89 23.12 -2.18
C GLY A 116 -19.55 21.78 -2.49
N TYR A 117 -18.77 20.69 -2.56
CA TYR A 117 -19.33 19.34 -2.67
C TYR A 117 -19.77 18.83 -1.30
N GLU A 118 -20.75 17.93 -1.31
CA GLU A 118 -20.93 16.99 -0.20
C GLU A 118 -19.96 15.82 -0.39
N VAL A 119 -19.10 15.57 0.59
CA VAL A 119 -18.02 14.58 0.48
C VAL A 119 -18.29 13.42 1.42
N ILE A 120 -18.58 12.26 0.84
CA ILE A 120 -18.92 11.04 1.58
C ILE A 120 -17.91 9.95 1.26
N GLY A 121 -17.37 9.31 2.30
CA GLY A 121 -16.35 8.27 2.16
C GLY A 121 -16.73 6.96 2.85
N CYS A 122 -16.27 5.84 2.32
CA CYS A 122 -16.28 4.56 3.03
C CYS A 122 -15.09 3.69 2.70
N GLY A 123 -14.85 2.68 3.54
CA GLY A 123 -13.86 1.65 3.26
C GLY A 123 -12.41 2.10 3.48
N LYS A 124 -11.48 1.56 2.68
CA LYS A 124 -10.05 1.89 2.72
C LYS A 124 -9.69 2.93 1.65
N LEU A 125 -9.71 4.21 2.02
CA LEU A 125 -9.22 5.31 1.18
C LEU A 125 -7.78 5.68 1.55
N PHE A 126 -7.55 5.96 2.84
CA PHE A 126 -6.21 6.13 3.43
C PHE A 126 -5.67 4.81 4.00
N HIS A 127 -4.37 4.74 4.24
CA HIS A 127 -3.76 3.56 4.85
C HIS A 127 -3.96 3.49 6.36
N GLY A 128 -4.51 2.36 6.83
CA GLY A 128 -4.50 1.98 8.24
C GLY A 128 -5.16 3.01 9.16
N SER A 129 -4.40 3.44 10.17
CA SER A 129 -4.79 4.44 11.17
C SER A 129 -4.58 5.89 10.71
N TYR A 130 -3.93 6.14 9.57
CA TYR A 130 -3.57 7.48 9.10
C TYR A 130 -4.69 8.13 8.29
N ARG A 131 -5.94 7.96 8.75
CA ARG A 131 -7.10 8.52 8.07
C ARG A 131 -7.18 10.01 8.32
N GLU A 132 -7.60 10.75 7.31
CA GLU A 132 -8.02 12.14 7.45
C GLU A 132 -9.54 12.22 7.35
N GLU A 133 -10.20 12.32 8.50
CA GLU A 133 -11.67 12.37 8.57
C GLU A 133 -12.19 13.80 8.38
N THR A 134 -11.36 14.84 8.52
CA THR A 134 -11.82 16.24 8.40
C THR A 134 -12.26 16.63 6.99
N GLY A 135 -11.88 15.87 5.96
CA GLY A 135 -12.28 16.10 4.57
C GLY A 135 -13.57 15.39 4.15
N PHE A 136 -14.34 14.85 5.09
CA PHE A 136 -15.58 14.11 4.80
C PHE A 136 -16.72 14.64 5.67
N ASP A 137 -17.87 14.91 5.05
CA ASP A 137 -19.12 15.21 5.76
C ASP A 137 -19.67 13.93 6.42
N GLN A 138 -19.46 12.78 5.79
CA GLN A 138 -19.78 11.47 6.34
C GLN A 138 -18.68 10.46 5.98
N TYR A 139 -18.26 9.64 6.96
CA TYR A 139 -17.30 8.57 6.71
C TYR A 139 -17.71 7.25 7.38
N ARG A 140 -17.89 6.19 6.59
CA ARG A 140 -18.11 4.83 7.10
C ARG A 140 -16.81 4.05 7.19
N LYS A 141 -16.39 3.75 8.42
CA LYS A 141 -15.21 2.93 8.67
C LYS A 141 -15.45 1.49 8.24
N GLN A 142 -14.48 0.94 7.50
CA GLN A 142 -14.44 -0.49 7.21
C GLN A 142 -14.41 -1.30 8.50
N MET A 143 -15.27 -2.32 8.56
CA MET A 143 -15.30 -3.31 9.64
C MET A 143 -14.35 -4.46 9.32
N GLY A 144 -13.99 -5.28 10.31
CA GLY A 144 -13.19 -6.47 10.04
C GLY A 144 -14.00 -7.55 9.34
N ASP A 145 -13.38 -8.26 8.40
CA ASP A 145 -13.98 -9.46 7.79
C ASP A 145 -14.15 -10.61 8.79
N PRO A 146 -15.10 -11.53 8.56
CA PRO A 146 -15.20 -12.78 9.29
C PRO A 146 -13.85 -13.51 9.32
N LYS A 147 -13.40 -13.87 10.52
CA LYS A 147 -12.12 -14.56 10.71
C LYS A 147 -12.35 -16.07 10.84
N PRO A 148 -11.60 -16.90 10.10
CA PRO A 148 -11.63 -18.34 10.29
C PRO A 148 -11.09 -18.71 11.68
N LYS A 149 -11.58 -19.82 12.25
CA LYS A 149 -11.23 -20.26 13.61
C LYS A 149 -9.78 -20.74 13.73
N ASN A 150 -9.28 -21.39 12.68
CA ASN A 150 -7.94 -21.97 12.65
C ASN A 150 -7.09 -21.16 11.68
N LEU A 151 -6.00 -20.58 12.20
CA LEU A 151 -5.06 -19.78 11.42
C LEU A 151 -3.63 -20.35 11.56
N PRO A 152 -2.81 -20.35 10.50
CA PRO A 152 -3.17 -19.89 9.16
C PRO A 152 -3.97 -20.92 8.35
N LEU A 153 -4.87 -20.47 7.47
CA LEU A 153 -5.68 -21.36 6.62
C LEU A 153 -4.84 -22.03 5.52
N ASN A 154 -3.80 -21.37 5.03
CA ASN A 154 -2.88 -21.94 4.05
C ASN A 154 -2.01 -23.09 4.59
N GLY A 155 -2.07 -23.37 5.91
CA GLY A 155 -1.34 -24.46 6.54
C GLY A 155 0.17 -24.26 6.67
N ILE A 156 0.73 -23.13 6.22
CA ILE A 156 2.16 -22.84 6.34
C ILE A 156 2.44 -22.31 7.77
N PRO A 157 3.40 -22.85 8.54
CA PRO A 157 3.66 -22.34 9.87
C PRO A 157 4.10 -20.86 9.90
N LYS A 158 3.49 -20.06 10.79
CA LYS A 158 3.84 -18.64 11.05
C LYS A 158 3.61 -17.67 9.88
N THR A 159 2.64 -17.96 9.01
CA THR A 159 2.27 -17.11 7.85
C THR A 159 0.89 -16.45 8.00
N SER A 160 0.30 -16.34 9.18
CA SER A 160 -1.04 -15.71 9.34
C SER A 160 -1.17 -14.25 8.87
N HIS A 161 -0.05 -13.59 8.58
CA HIS A 161 0.04 -12.24 7.97
C HIS A 161 0.14 -12.27 6.44
N PHE A 162 0.09 -13.46 5.84
CA PHE A 162 0.11 -13.78 4.42
C PHE A 162 -0.58 -15.13 4.22
N ASP A 163 -1.89 -15.04 4.14
CA ASP A 163 -2.79 -16.18 4.29
C ASP A 163 -3.92 -16.10 3.27
N TRP A 164 -4.51 -17.24 2.97
CA TRP A 164 -5.55 -17.39 1.95
C TRP A 164 -6.39 -18.63 2.22
N GLY A 165 -7.64 -18.58 1.78
CA GLY A 165 -8.54 -19.71 1.82
C GLY A 165 -10.00 -19.28 1.86
N PRO A 166 -10.92 -20.17 1.50
CA PRO A 166 -12.35 -19.89 1.58
C PRO A 166 -12.76 -19.71 3.03
N VAL A 167 -13.69 -18.78 3.26
CA VAL A 167 -14.36 -18.62 4.55
C VAL A 167 -15.81 -19.04 4.44
N ASN A 168 -16.34 -19.64 5.50
CA ASN A 168 -17.77 -19.92 5.62
C ASN A 168 -18.48 -18.63 6.05
N ALA A 169 -18.71 -17.75 5.08
CA ALA A 169 -19.40 -16.48 5.22
C ALA A 169 -20.22 -16.23 3.95
N GLN A 170 -21.31 -15.48 4.08
CA GLN A 170 -22.00 -14.90 2.94
C GLN A 170 -21.35 -13.56 2.56
N ASP A 171 -21.54 -13.15 1.31
CA ASP A 171 -21.14 -11.84 0.82
C ASP A 171 -21.51 -10.68 1.75
N ALA A 172 -22.76 -10.67 2.26
CA ALA A 172 -23.25 -9.62 3.14
C ALA A 172 -22.51 -9.50 4.49
N GLU A 173 -21.81 -10.55 4.89
CA GLU A 173 -20.99 -10.55 6.11
C GLU A 173 -19.60 -9.96 5.87
N MET A 174 -19.16 -9.88 4.61
CA MET A 174 -17.87 -9.33 4.22
C MET A 174 -17.88 -7.79 4.30
N SER A 175 -16.77 -7.21 4.74
CA SER A 175 -16.66 -5.78 4.99
C SER A 175 -16.80 -4.94 3.72
N ASP A 176 -16.24 -5.38 2.59
CA ASP A 176 -16.36 -4.67 1.31
C ASP A 176 -17.81 -4.62 0.83
N TYR A 177 -18.57 -5.71 1.01
CA TYR A 177 -20.00 -5.71 0.70
C TYR A 177 -20.73 -4.63 1.51
N GLN A 178 -20.44 -4.54 2.82
CA GLN A 178 -21.04 -3.56 3.71
C GLN A 178 -20.63 -2.11 3.38
N MET A 179 -19.40 -1.91 2.89
CA MET A 179 -18.95 -0.59 2.42
C MET A 179 -19.66 -0.18 1.14
N VAL A 180 -19.83 -1.11 0.20
CA VAL A 180 -20.61 -0.87 -1.03
C VAL A 180 -22.08 -0.65 -0.72
N ASP A 181 -22.69 -1.41 0.20
CA ASP A 181 -24.06 -1.15 0.69
C ASP A 181 -24.22 0.26 1.23
N PHE A 182 -23.22 0.76 1.98
CA PHE A 182 -23.25 2.12 2.49
C PHE A 182 -23.21 3.15 1.35
N ALA A 183 -22.34 2.96 0.35
CA ALA A 183 -22.24 3.84 -0.81
C ALA A 183 -23.51 3.81 -1.68
N ILE A 184 -24.08 2.63 -1.93
CA ILE A 184 -25.36 2.44 -2.63
C ILE A 184 -26.49 3.21 -1.93
N LYS A 185 -26.54 3.18 -0.59
CA LYS A 185 -27.52 3.95 0.18
C LYS A 185 -27.35 5.45 0.01
N GLN A 186 -26.14 5.97 -0.22
CA GLN A 186 -25.96 7.39 -0.54
C GLN A 186 -26.50 7.71 -1.93
N LEU A 187 -26.22 6.86 -2.93
CA LEU A 187 -26.75 7.02 -4.29
C LEU A 187 -28.28 6.97 -4.37
N GLN A 188 -28.95 6.38 -3.38
CA GLN A 188 -30.41 6.34 -3.27
C GLN A 188 -31.03 7.54 -2.54
N GLN A 189 -30.21 8.38 -1.90
CA GLN A 189 -30.64 9.58 -1.20
C GLN A 189 -30.64 10.79 -2.13
N LYS A 190 -31.42 11.81 -1.76
CA LYS A 190 -31.35 13.14 -2.39
C LYS A 190 -30.23 13.95 -1.74
N HIS A 191 -29.46 14.64 -2.56
CA HIS A 191 -28.35 15.51 -2.15
C HIS A 191 -28.55 16.90 -2.77
N ASP A 192 -28.48 17.94 -1.93
CA ASP A 192 -28.65 19.34 -2.36
C ASP A 192 -27.37 19.94 -2.97
N LYS A 193 -26.24 19.26 -2.79
CA LYS A 193 -24.91 19.63 -3.29
C LYS A 193 -24.43 18.56 -4.28
N PRO A 194 -23.50 18.89 -5.20
CA PRO A 194 -22.83 17.88 -5.98
C PRO A 194 -22.06 16.93 -5.05
N LEU A 195 -22.11 15.64 -5.35
CA LEU A 195 -21.60 14.58 -4.50
C LEU A 195 -20.18 14.19 -4.92
N PHE A 196 -19.27 14.10 -3.96
CA PHE A 196 -18.02 13.34 -4.08
C PHE A 196 -18.16 12.09 -3.20
N LEU A 197 -18.47 10.95 -3.82
CA LEU A 197 -18.64 9.67 -3.15
C LEU A 197 -17.41 8.80 -3.37
N ALA A 198 -16.65 8.56 -2.30
CA ALA A 198 -15.46 7.73 -2.34
C ALA A 198 -15.69 6.37 -1.67
N CYS A 199 -15.43 5.29 -2.39
CA CYS A 199 -15.61 3.92 -1.92
C CYS A 199 -14.29 3.13 -2.03
N GLY A 200 -13.71 2.77 -0.89
CA GLY A 200 -12.50 1.96 -0.82
C GLY A 200 -12.79 0.47 -0.61
N ILE A 201 -12.52 -0.35 -1.61
CA ILE A 201 -12.61 -1.81 -1.59
C ILE A 201 -11.25 -2.38 -1.16
N TYR A 202 -11.28 -3.28 -0.18
CA TYR A 202 -10.07 -3.85 0.44
C TYR A 202 -9.57 -5.11 -0.25
N ARG A 203 -10.44 -5.95 -0.81
CA ARG A 203 -9.97 -7.02 -1.71
C ARG A 203 -9.34 -6.40 -2.97
N PRO A 204 -8.29 -7.03 -3.55
CA PRO A 204 -7.70 -8.32 -3.17
C PRO A 204 -6.49 -8.22 -2.21
N HIS A 205 -6.38 -7.21 -1.33
CA HIS A 205 -5.35 -7.20 -0.28
C HIS A 205 -5.40 -8.48 0.57
N LEU A 206 -4.31 -8.86 1.23
CA LEU A 206 -4.28 -9.99 2.16
C LEU A 206 -5.08 -9.76 3.46
N PRO A 207 -5.48 -10.82 4.19
CA PRO A 207 -5.46 -12.23 3.78
C PRO A 207 -6.59 -12.51 2.79
N TRP A 208 -6.38 -13.38 1.79
CA TRP A 208 -7.35 -13.67 0.72
C TRP A 208 -8.47 -14.58 1.20
N TYR A 209 -9.36 -13.98 2.00
CA TYR A 209 -10.54 -14.58 2.59
C TYR A 209 -11.77 -14.03 1.92
N VAL A 210 -12.41 -14.86 1.13
CA VAL A 210 -13.70 -14.61 0.49
C VAL A 210 -14.58 -15.86 0.62
N PRO A 211 -15.90 -15.74 0.44
CA PRO A 211 -16.81 -16.89 0.47
C PRO A 211 -16.37 -18.04 -0.43
N GLN A 212 -16.74 -19.27 -0.05
CA GLN A 212 -16.39 -20.50 -0.77
C GLN A 212 -16.78 -20.45 -2.26
N GLU A 213 -17.91 -19.83 -2.59
CA GLU A 213 -18.42 -19.76 -3.96
C GLU A 213 -17.42 -19.14 -4.95
N TYR A 214 -16.63 -18.17 -4.52
CA TYR A 214 -15.58 -17.56 -5.36
C TYR A 214 -14.41 -18.50 -5.60
N PHE A 215 -14.06 -19.35 -4.63
CA PHE A 215 -13.04 -20.37 -4.84
C PHE A 215 -13.52 -21.48 -5.78
N ASP A 216 -14.82 -21.81 -5.75
CA ASP A 216 -15.42 -22.86 -6.57
C ASP A 216 -15.37 -22.53 -8.08
N HIS A 217 -15.27 -21.25 -8.45
CA HIS A 217 -15.07 -20.82 -9.85
C HIS A 217 -13.66 -21.07 -10.38
N PHE A 218 -12.70 -21.37 -9.50
CA PHE A 218 -11.31 -21.64 -9.88
C PHE A 218 -10.88 -23.01 -9.32
N PRO A 219 -11.30 -24.13 -9.94
CA PRO A 219 -10.88 -25.46 -9.48
C PRO A 219 -9.36 -25.58 -9.37
N LEU A 220 -8.87 -26.05 -8.23
CA LEU A 220 -7.43 -26.01 -7.89
C LEU A 220 -6.57 -26.79 -8.89
N ASP A 221 -7.08 -27.89 -9.45
CA ASP A 221 -6.42 -28.73 -10.45
C ASP A 221 -6.37 -28.09 -11.85
N GLN A 222 -7.05 -26.96 -12.05
CA GLN A 222 -7.06 -26.19 -13.29
C GLN A 222 -6.34 -24.85 -13.17
N ILE A 223 -5.76 -24.52 -12.00
CA ILE A 223 -5.04 -23.26 -11.80
C ILE A 223 -3.79 -23.23 -12.68
N GLN A 224 -3.69 -22.19 -13.49
CA GLN A 224 -2.51 -21.81 -14.23
C GLN A 224 -1.65 -20.93 -13.31
N LEU A 225 -0.35 -21.20 -13.26
CA LEU A 225 0.58 -20.38 -12.50
C LEU A 225 1.10 -19.23 -13.40
N PRO A 226 1.51 -18.10 -12.81
CA PRO A 226 2.24 -17.07 -13.53
C PRO A 226 3.48 -17.66 -14.21
N GLU A 227 3.80 -17.14 -15.39
CA GLU A 227 5.03 -17.50 -16.08
C GLU A 227 6.22 -16.90 -15.31
N ILE A 228 7.16 -17.76 -14.90
CA ILE A 228 8.33 -17.35 -14.13
C ILE A 228 9.60 -17.91 -14.75
N LYS A 229 10.68 -17.13 -14.66
CA LYS A 229 12.03 -17.58 -14.95
C LYS A 229 12.71 -18.00 -13.63
N GLU A 230 13.20 -19.23 -13.56
CA GLU A 230 13.74 -19.79 -12.30
C GLU A 230 14.95 -18.99 -11.78
N ASP A 231 15.78 -18.47 -12.67
CA ASP A 231 16.98 -17.69 -12.39
C ASP A 231 16.83 -16.19 -12.66
N ASP A 232 15.60 -15.64 -12.58
CA ASP A 232 15.25 -14.23 -12.85
C ASP A 232 15.96 -13.21 -11.94
N LEU A 233 16.65 -13.66 -10.89
CA LEU A 233 17.48 -12.81 -10.03
C LEU A 233 18.98 -12.83 -10.39
N ALA A 234 19.40 -13.58 -11.41
CA ALA A 234 20.81 -13.78 -11.74
C ALA A 234 21.51 -12.51 -12.25
N ASP A 235 20.78 -11.63 -12.93
CA ASP A 235 21.25 -10.35 -13.49
C ASP A 235 20.70 -9.12 -12.74
N VAL A 236 19.97 -9.35 -11.64
CA VAL A 236 19.43 -8.32 -10.76
C VAL A 236 20.51 -7.89 -9.76
N PRO A 237 20.81 -6.58 -9.63
CA PRO A 237 21.74 -6.08 -8.64
C PRO A 237 21.37 -6.47 -7.20
N GLN A 238 22.36 -6.48 -6.31
CA GLN A 238 22.16 -6.89 -4.92
C GLN A 238 21.08 -6.07 -4.17
N ALA A 239 20.85 -4.82 -4.57
CA ALA A 239 19.76 -3.98 -4.06
C ALA A 239 18.38 -4.56 -4.44
N GLY A 240 18.17 -4.90 -5.72
CA GLY A 240 16.97 -5.59 -6.20
C GLY A 240 16.77 -6.96 -5.53
N VAL A 241 17.83 -7.77 -5.39
CA VAL A 241 17.75 -9.08 -4.70
C VAL A 241 17.30 -8.93 -3.22
N LYS A 242 17.76 -7.88 -2.52
CA LYS A 242 17.33 -7.58 -1.15
C LYS A 242 15.86 -7.17 -1.06
N ILE A 243 15.33 -6.55 -2.12
CA ILE A 243 13.91 -6.20 -2.26
C ILE A 243 13.08 -7.46 -2.54
N ALA A 244 13.53 -8.32 -3.47
CA ALA A 244 12.85 -9.58 -3.80
C ALA A 244 12.66 -10.47 -2.56
N ARG A 245 13.69 -10.57 -1.72
CA ARG A 245 13.71 -11.45 -0.52
C ARG A 245 13.31 -12.90 -0.86
N PRO A 246 14.06 -13.59 -1.75
CA PRO A 246 13.70 -14.94 -2.21
C PRO A 246 13.61 -15.97 -1.07
N ASP A 247 14.38 -15.78 0.01
CA ASP A 247 14.33 -16.62 1.22
C ASP A 247 13.12 -16.36 2.13
N GLY A 248 12.33 -15.34 1.82
CA GLY A 248 11.16 -14.91 2.58
C GLY A 248 9.91 -15.70 2.19
N ASP A 249 8.92 -14.99 1.66
CA ASP A 249 7.63 -15.59 1.31
C ASP A 249 7.75 -16.51 0.10
N HIS A 250 8.61 -16.19 -0.88
CA HIS A 250 8.84 -17.06 -2.03
C HIS A 250 9.23 -18.47 -1.62
N ARG A 251 10.32 -18.63 -0.86
CA ARG A 251 10.73 -19.93 -0.32
C ARG A 251 9.64 -20.62 0.50
N LYS A 252 8.85 -19.89 1.31
CA LYS A 252 7.77 -20.50 2.11
C LYS A 252 6.66 -21.06 1.23
N VAL A 253 6.26 -20.35 0.18
CA VAL A 253 5.21 -20.82 -0.73
C VAL A 253 5.72 -21.97 -1.58
N THR A 254 6.86 -21.79 -2.27
CA THR A 254 7.37 -22.75 -3.27
C THR A 254 7.94 -24.04 -2.67
N SER A 255 8.32 -24.04 -1.38
CA SER A 255 8.72 -25.28 -0.67
C SER A 255 7.53 -26.12 -0.18
N THR A 256 6.29 -25.72 -0.51
CA THR A 256 5.05 -26.42 -0.14
C THR A 256 4.08 -26.46 -1.32
N ASP A 257 3.01 -27.25 -1.24
CA ASP A 257 1.97 -27.35 -2.29
C ASP A 257 0.96 -26.17 -2.22
N ASN A 258 1.48 -24.95 -2.14
CA ASN A 258 0.69 -23.74 -1.89
C ASN A 258 0.69 -22.73 -3.02
N TYR A 259 1.57 -22.83 -4.02
CA TYR A 259 1.63 -21.83 -5.08
C TYR A 259 0.29 -21.73 -5.83
N ALA A 260 -0.25 -22.84 -6.34
CA ALA A 260 -1.56 -22.84 -6.99
C ALA A 260 -2.69 -22.36 -6.07
N LYS A 261 -2.64 -22.67 -4.76
CA LYS A 261 -3.64 -22.22 -3.78
C LYS A 261 -3.58 -20.71 -3.52
N ALA A 262 -2.37 -20.14 -3.53
CA ALA A 262 -2.16 -18.71 -3.40
C ALA A 262 -2.72 -17.97 -4.63
N VAL A 263 -2.40 -18.46 -5.84
CA VAL A 263 -2.95 -17.93 -7.11
C VAL A 263 -4.49 -18.03 -7.12
N GLN A 264 -5.05 -19.18 -6.74
CA GLN A 264 -6.49 -19.38 -6.59
C GLN A 264 -7.12 -18.35 -5.64
N GLY A 265 -6.51 -18.14 -4.47
CA GLY A 265 -7.03 -17.19 -3.47
C GLY A 265 -7.02 -15.74 -3.96
N TYR A 266 -5.99 -15.34 -4.72
CA TYR A 266 -5.93 -14.00 -5.31
C TYR A 266 -6.98 -13.82 -6.42
N LEU A 267 -7.13 -14.80 -7.32
CA LEU A 267 -8.18 -14.81 -8.36
C LEU A 267 -9.59 -14.73 -7.76
N ALA A 268 -9.87 -15.53 -6.74
CA ALA A 268 -11.15 -15.51 -6.02
C ALA A 268 -11.41 -14.14 -5.34
N SER A 269 -10.36 -13.52 -4.78
CA SER A 269 -10.47 -12.19 -4.16
C SER A 269 -10.70 -11.08 -5.19
N ILE A 270 -10.11 -11.19 -6.39
CA ILE A 270 -10.37 -10.28 -7.51
C ILE A 270 -11.81 -10.41 -7.98
N GLU A 271 -12.34 -11.62 -8.17
CA GLU A 271 -13.73 -11.81 -8.62
C GLU A 271 -14.72 -11.25 -7.58
N PHE A 272 -14.47 -11.43 -6.29
CA PHE A 272 -15.28 -10.81 -5.25
C PHE A 272 -15.21 -9.28 -5.31
N ALA A 273 -14.03 -8.68 -5.48
CA ALA A 273 -13.88 -7.23 -5.63
C ALA A 273 -14.65 -6.72 -6.87
N ASP A 274 -14.56 -7.43 -7.99
CA ASP A 274 -15.28 -7.13 -9.22
C ASP A 274 -16.81 -7.17 -9.02
N ALA A 275 -17.34 -8.15 -8.29
CA ALA A 275 -18.75 -8.22 -7.96
C ALA A 275 -19.22 -6.97 -7.16
N GLN A 276 -18.40 -6.49 -6.22
CA GLN A 276 -18.70 -5.28 -5.46
C GLN A 276 -18.66 -4.01 -6.32
N ILE A 277 -17.71 -3.93 -7.26
CA ILE A 277 -17.66 -2.87 -8.27
C ILE A 277 -18.94 -2.88 -9.11
N GLY A 278 -19.37 -4.05 -9.60
CA GLY A 278 -20.60 -4.20 -10.37
C GLY A 278 -21.84 -3.69 -9.64
N ARG A 279 -21.99 -4.06 -8.36
CA ARG A 279 -23.10 -3.61 -7.52
C ARG A 279 -23.12 -2.09 -7.36
N LEU A 280 -21.97 -1.48 -7.13
CA LEU A 280 -21.85 -0.03 -6.96
C LEU A 280 -22.18 0.72 -8.25
N ILE A 281 -21.64 0.27 -9.37
CA ILE A 281 -21.85 0.89 -10.69
C ILE A 281 -23.32 0.74 -11.13
N ALA A 282 -23.91 -0.44 -10.95
CA ALA A 282 -25.33 -0.65 -11.23
C ALA A 282 -26.26 0.25 -10.39
N ALA A 283 -25.90 0.50 -9.13
CA ALA A 283 -26.65 1.41 -8.27
C ALA A 283 -26.52 2.87 -8.72
N LEU A 284 -25.33 3.30 -9.17
CA LEU A 284 -25.14 4.64 -9.75
C LEU A 284 -26.02 4.81 -11.00
N GLU A 285 -26.02 3.82 -11.88
CA GLU A 285 -26.83 3.83 -13.11
C GLU A 285 -28.34 3.86 -12.86
N ALA A 286 -28.78 3.26 -11.75
CA ALA A 286 -30.17 3.29 -11.33
C ALA A 286 -30.56 4.56 -10.55
N SER A 287 -29.59 5.43 -10.21
CA SER A 287 -29.81 6.67 -9.47
C SER A 287 -30.06 7.85 -10.40
N GLU A 288 -30.55 8.97 -9.85
CA GLU A 288 -30.67 10.23 -10.61
C GLU A 288 -29.31 10.87 -10.96
N TYR A 289 -28.22 10.35 -10.40
CA TYR A 289 -26.87 10.88 -10.60
C TYR A 289 -26.17 10.28 -11.84
N ALA A 290 -26.75 9.27 -12.47
CA ALA A 290 -26.13 8.47 -13.53
C ALA A 290 -25.51 9.30 -14.67
N ASP A 291 -26.25 10.28 -15.19
CA ASP A 291 -25.85 11.03 -16.39
C ASP A 291 -24.82 12.14 -16.11
N ASN A 292 -24.62 12.52 -14.84
CA ASN A 292 -23.76 13.64 -14.44
C ASN A 292 -22.69 13.22 -13.41
N THR A 293 -22.24 11.96 -13.45
CA THR A 293 -21.21 11.46 -12.52
C THR A 293 -19.94 11.05 -13.25
N ILE A 294 -18.82 11.65 -12.86
CA ILE A 294 -17.48 11.18 -13.21
C ILE A 294 -17.18 9.93 -12.38
N ILE A 295 -16.73 8.86 -13.01
CA ILE A 295 -16.32 7.62 -12.35
C ILE A 295 -14.81 7.47 -12.52
N VAL A 296 -14.09 7.28 -11.42
CA VAL A 296 -12.66 6.91 -11.43
C VAL A 296 -12.49 5.63 -10.64
N LEU A 297 -12.01 4.57 -11.30
CA LEU A 297 -11.58 3.33 -10.65
C LEU A 297 -10.07 3.22 -10.74
N TRP A 298 -9.42 2.94 -9.60
CA TRP A 298 -7.97 2.80 -9.53
C TRP A 298 -7.51 1.75 -8.52
N GLY A 299 -6.42 1.05 -8.83
CA GLY A 299 -5.65 0.23 -7.89
C GLY A 299 -4.55 1.06 -7.21
N ASP A 300 -4.29 0.87 -5.91
CA ASP A 300 -3.28 1.69 -5.21
C ASP A 300 -1.83 1.30 -5.52
N HIS A 301 -1.58 0.04 -5.82
CA HIS A 301 -0.34 -0.49 -6.39
C HIS A 301 -0.60 -1.93 -6.87
N GLY A 302 0.37 -2.51 -7.58
CA GLY A 302 0.29 -3.89 -8.05
C GLY A 302 0.66 -4.93 -6.99
N TRP A 303 0.93 -6.16 -7.44
CA TRP A 303 1.18 -7.32 -6.61
C TRP A 303 1.89 -8.44 -7.38
N HIS A 304 2.97 -8.97 -6.80
CA HIS A 304 3.67 -10.18 -7.26
C HIS A 304 3.10 -11.45 -6.63
N LEU A 305 3.02 -12.50 -7.45
CA LEU A 305 2.68 -13.86 -7.07
C LEU A 305 3.79 -14.87 -7.35
N GLY A 306 5.05 -14.44 -7.42
CA GLY A 306 6.21 -15.33 -7.55
C GLY A 306 7.21 -14.90 -8.60
N GLU A 307 6.81 -14.01 -9.52
CA GLU A 307 7.68 -13.33 -10.48
C GLU A 307 8.86 -12.68 -9.75
N LYS A 308 10.08 -12.72 -10.33
CA LYS A 308 11.33 -12.27 -9.69
C LYS A 308 11.61 -12.88 -8.32
N GLN A 309 11.11 -14.10 -8.08
CA GLN A 309 11.15 -14.76 -6.77
C GLN A 309 10.64 -13.86 -5.64
N HIS A 310 9.71 -12.96 -5.96
CA HIS A 310 9.13 -11.98 -5.07
C HIS A 310 7.64 -12.27 -4.88
N TRP A 311 7.11 -11.81 -3.75
CA TRP A 311 5.69 -11.90 -3.43
C TRP A 311 5.27 -10.59 -2.80
N ARG A 312 3.99 -10.26 -2.97
CA ARG A 312 3.40 -9.01 -2.49
C ARG A 312 3.83 -7.81 -3.35
N LYS A 313 3.73 -6.64 -2.74
CA LYS A 313 4.23 -5.36 -3.20
C LYS A 313 5.63 -5.08 -2.63
N PHE A 314 6.06 -3.82 -2.65
CA PHE A 314 7.36 -3.35 -2.16
C PHE A 314 8.52 -3.58 -3.12
N ALA A 315 8.24 -3.62 -4.43
CA ALA A 315 9.26 -3.70 -5.47
C ALA A 315 9.04 -2.66 -6.58
N LEU A 316 10.09 -2.35 -7.32
CA LEU A 316 10.10 -1.33 -8.38
C LEU A 316 9.84 -1.90 -9.79
N TRP A 317 9.54 -3.21 -9.88
CA TRP A 317 9.23 -3.93 -11.11
C TRP A 317 7.79 -3.71 -11.59
N GLU A 318 7.49 -4.15 -12.80
CA GLU A 318 6.19 -3.95 -13.45
C GLU A 318 5.02 -4.42 -12.58
N GLU A 319 5.07 -5.66 -12.06
CA GLU A 319 3.96 -6.32 -11.38
C GLU A 319 3.55 -5.60 -10.09
N ALA A 320 4.49 -4.97 -9.38
CA ALA A 320 4.22 -4.20 -8.16
C ALA A 320 3.76 -2.76 -8.43
N THR A 321 3.97 -2.25 -9.64
CA THR A 321 3.85 -0.80 -9.91
C THR A 321 2.77 -0.43 -10.91
N ARG A 322 2.47 -1.29 -11.89
CA ARG A 322 1.36 -1.12 -12.84
C ARG A 322 0.04 -1.39 -12.13
N VAL A 323 -0.96 -0.55 -12.39
CA VAL A 323 -2.28 -0.62 -11.75
C VAL A 323 -3.39 -0.42 -12.77
N PRO A 324 -4.60 -0.96 -12.52
CA PRO A 324 -5.78 -0.56 -13.26
C PRO A 324 -6.11 0.90 -12.99
N LEU A 325 -6.41 1.64 -14.06
CA LEU A 325 -6.97 2.98 -14.02
C LEU A 325 -8.02 3.14 -15.13
N LEU A 326 -9.26 3.41 -14.72
CA LEU A 326 -10.39 3.60 -15.62
C LEU A 326 -11.09 4.91 -15.26
N VAL A 327 -11.43 5.69 -16.28
CA VAL A 327 -12.15 6.95 -16.09
C VAL A 327 -13.32 7.03 -17.06
N VAL A 328 -14.49 7.35 -16.53
CA VAL A 328 -15.68 7.76 -17.28
C VAL A 328 -15.99 9.19 -16.86
N ALA A 329 -16.01 10.12 -17.79
CA ALA A 329 -16.35 11.52 -17.53
C ALA A 329 -17.40 11.98 -18.55
N PRO A 330 -18.66 12.21 -18.13
CA PRO A 330 -19.73 12.66 -19.02
C PRO A 330 -19.33 13.88 -19.84
N GLY A 331 -19.57 13.83 -21.15
CA GLY A 331 -19.21 14.91 -22.08
C GLY A 331 -17.72 15.02 -22.43
N VAL A 332 -16.84 14.21 -21.82
CA VAL A 332 -15.39 14.22 -22.07
C VAL A 332 -14.94 12.88 -22.66
N THR A 333 -15.17 11.78 -21.95
CA THR A 333 -14.74 10.45 -22.41
C THR A 333 -15.72 9.88 -23.43
N GLN A 334 -15.19 9.15 -24.41
CA GLN A 334 -15.98 8.31 -25.30
C GLN A 334 -15.94 6.84 -24.85
N PRO A 335 -16.99 6.04 -25.10
CA PRO A 335 -16.98 4.61 -24.81
C PRO A 335 -15.86 3.86 -25.54
N GLN A 336 -15.43 2.74 -24.95
CA GLN A 336 -14.47 1.77 -25.51
C GLN A 336 -13.11 2.36 -25.92
N GLN A 337 -12.69 3.45 -25.26
CA GLN A 337 -11.40 4.06 -25.53
C GLN A 337 -10.29 3.38 -24.73
N ARG A 338 -9.12 3.22 -25.34
CA ARG A 338 -7.90 2.69 -24.71
C ARG A 338 -6.78 3.70 -24.87
N CYS A 339 -6.17 4.09 -23.77
CA CYS A 339 -5.04 5.01 -23.76
C CYS A 339 -3.75 4.25 -23.46
N GLY A 340 -2.87 4.19 -24.47
CA GLY A 340 -1.55 3.58 -24.35
C GLY A 340 -0.49 4.50 -23.73
N ARG A 341 -0.81 5.75 -23.38
CA ARG A 341 0.17 6.66 -22.76
C ARG A 341 0.52 6.21 -21.34
N THR A 342 1.77 6.42 -20.96
CA THR A 342 2.22 6.13 -19.59
C THR A 342 1.84 7.26 -18.64
N VAL A 343 1.02 6.95 -17.64
CA VAL A 343 0.45 7.92 -16.68
C VAL A 343 0.73 7.50 -15.23
N THR A 344 0.61 8.43 -14.29
CA THR A 344 0.78 8.13 -12.85
C THR A 344 -0.49 8.43 -12.07
N LEU A 345 -0.74 7.67 -10.99
CA LEU A 345 -1.84 7.94 -10.06
C LEU A 345 -1.82 9.36 -9.47
N LEU A 346 -0.64 10.01 -9.43
CA LEU A 346 -0.49 11.41 -9.02
C LEU A 346 -1.33 12.37 -9.89
N ASP A 347 -1.59 11.99 -11.15
CA ASP A 347 -2.31 12.78 -12.13
C ASP A 347 -3.83 12.83 -11.86
N ILE A 348 -4.38 11.93 -11.01
CA ILE A 348 -5.82 11.84 -10.75
C ILE A 348 -6.36 13.08 -10.03
N TYR A 349 -5.64 13.61 -9.04
CA TYR A 349 -6.09 14.80 -8.30
C TYR A 349 -6.29 16.01 -9.24
N PRO A 350 -5.29 16.49 -9.99
CA PRO A 350 -5.48 17.63 -10.88
C PRO A 350 -6.50 17.33 -12.00
N THR A 351 -6.63 16.06 -12.44
CA THR A 351 -7.66 15.66 -13.41
C THR A 351 -9.07 15.88 -12.88
N LEU A 352 -9.37 15.40 -11.67
CA LEU A 352 -10.68 15.58 -11.06
C LEU A 352 -10.99 17.04 -10.78
N ALA A 353 -9.99 17.83 -10.37
CA ALA A 353 -10.16 19.26 -10.22
C ALA A 353 -10.56 19.92 -11.56
N GLU A 354 -9.85 19.64 -12.65
CA GLU A 354 -10.13 20.21 -13.98
C GLU A 354 -11.50 19.78 -14.53
N LEU A 355 -11.84 18.49 -14.46
CA LEU A 355 -13.14 17.97 -14.91
C LEU A 355 -14.33 18.63 -14.18
N CYS A 356 -14.11 19.06 -12.93
CA CYS A 356 -15.11 19.75 -12.12
C CYS A 356 -15.04 21.29 -12.23
N GLY A 357 -14.21 21.83 -13.13
CA GLY A 357 -14.02 23.28 -13.32
C GLY A 357 -13.34 23.98 -12.15
N LEU A 358 -12.48 23.27 -11.41
CA LEU A 358 -11.77 23.75 -10.23
C LEU A 358 -10.26 23.86 -10.50
N THR A 359 -9.59 24.74 -9.76
CA THR A 359 -8.12 24.88 -9.80
C THR A 359 -7.52 24.14 -8.60
N PRO A 360 -6.68 23.12 -8.80
CA PRO A 360 -6.06 22.40 -7.69
C PRO A 360 -5.06 23.29 -6.93
N PRO A 361 -4.74 22.96 -5.66
CA PRO A 361 -3.69 23.66 -4.92
C PRO A 361 -2.33 23.63 -5.64
N ALA A 362 -1.56 24.71 -5.53
CA ALA A 362 -0.25 24.83 -6.20
C ALA A 362 0.79 23.76 -5.80
N ALA A 363 0.58 23.10 -4.65
CA ALA A 363 1.42 22.01 -4.17
C ALA A 363 1.17 20.67 -4.87
N VAL A 364 0.11 20.54 -5.67
CA VAL A 364 -0.17 19.33 -6.46
C VAL A 364 0.82 19.26 -7.63
N GLU A 365 1.59 18.17 -7.70
CA GLU A 365 2.68 17.96 -8.66
C GLU A 365 2.29 17.04 -9.86
N GLY A 366 1.05 16.54 -9.87
CA GLY A 366 0.49 15.77 -11.00
C GLY A 366 0.19 16.64 -12.22
N LYS A 367 -0.07 16.02 -13.36
CA LYS A 367 -0.55 16.67 -14.60
C LYS A 367 -1.91 16.10 -14.97
N SER A 368 -2.88 16.97 -15.22
CA SER A 368 -4.22 16.53 -15.59
C SER A 368 -4.23 15.62 -16.83
N LEU A 369 -5.05 14.57 -16.76
CA LEU A 369 -5.28 13.58 -17.81
C LEU A 369 -6.41 13.98 -18.76
N VAL A 370 -7.09 15.12 -18.54
CA VAL A 370 -8.20 15.58 -19.40
C VAL A 370 -7.88 15.56 -20.90
N PRO A 371 -6.67 15.95 -21.37
CA PRO A 371 -6.31 15.79 -22.77
C PRO A 371 -6.38 14.34 -23.26
N LEU A 372 -5.93 13.38 -22.45
CA LEU A 372 -5.94 11.95 -22.77
C LEU A 372 -7.33 11.32 -22.61
N LEU A 373 -8.18 11.88 -21.75
CA LEU A 373 -9.57 11.46 -21.63
C LEU A 373 -10.40 11.84 -22.87
N SER A 374 -10.06 12.97 -23.48
CA SER A 374 -10.74 13.51 -24.66
C SER A 374 -10.19 12.91 -25.96
N ASP A 375 -8.87 12.71 -26.02
CA ASP A 375 -8.15 12.09 -27.12
C ASP A 375 -7.04 11.18 -26.57
N PRO A 376 -7.25 9.85 -26.51
CA PRO A 376 -6.24 8.91 -26.02
C PRO A 376 -4.92 8.91 -26.80
N ALA A 377 -4.90 9.48 -28.01
CA ALA A 377 -3.71 9.62 -28.83
C ALA A 377 -2.97 10.95 -28.60
N ALA A 378 -3.51 11.86 -27.79
CA ALA A 378 -2.92 13.17 -27.55
C ALA A 378 -1.45 13.08 -27.07
N ALA A 379 -0.71 14.15 -27.34
CA ALA A 379 0.70 14.22 -26.99
C ALA A 379 0.90 14.08 -25.48
N TRP A 380 1.77 13.14 -25.10
CA TRP A 380 2.15 12.91 -23.72
C TRP A 380 3.64 12.62 -23.67
N ASP A 381 4.37 13.52 -23.03
CA ASP A 381 5.82 13.63 -23.13
C ASP A 381 6.54 13.28 -21.82
N ARG A 382 5.83 12.67 -20.87
CA ARG A 382 6.35 12.31 -19.55
C ARG A 382 6.20 10.81 -19.25
N PRO A 383 7.20 10.20 -18.59
CA PRO A 383 7.08 8.88 -18.00
C PRO A 383 6.36 8.93 -16.65
N ALA A 384 6.08 7.76 -16.11
CA ALA A 384 5.70 7.58 -14.71
C ALA A 384 6.96 7.36 -13.86
N VAL A 385 6.93 7.88 -12.63
CA VAL A 385 8.00 7.72 -11.65
C VAL A 385 7.43 7.07 -10.41
N THR A 386 8.02 5.95 -10.00
CA THR A 386 7.65 5.20 -8.81
C THR A 386 8.84 5.16 -7.84
N THR A 387 8.60 5.40 -6.56
CA THR A 387 9.65 5.44 -5.52
C THR A 387 9.39 4.40 -4.44
N HIS A 388 10.42 3.64 -4.04
CA HIS A 388 10.32 2.66 -2.96
C HIS A 388 11.47 2.79 -1.96
N GLY A 389 11.20 3.41 -0.81
CA GLY A 389 12.27 3.89 0.06
C GLY A 389 13.00 5.09 -0.54
N ARG A 390 13.78 5.78 0.30
CA ARG A 390 14.53 6.95 -0.13
C ARG A 390 15.60 6.58 -1.17
N ASN A 391 15.67 7.36 -2.25
CA ASN A 391 16.65 7.25 -3.36
C ASN A 391 16.56 5.97 -4.22
N ASN A 392 15.47 5.18 -4.16
CA ASN A 392 15.23 4.12 -5.13
C ASN A 392 14.05 4.51 -6.03
N HIS A 393 14.30 4.60 -7.33
CA HIS A 393 13.31 5.07 -8.30
C HIS A 393 13.22 4.15 -9.51
N ALA A 394 11.99 3.90 -9.98
CA ALA A 394 11.72 3.40 -11.32
C ALA A 394 11.16 4.54 -12.17
N VAL A 395 11.67 4.68 -13.38
CA VAL A 395 11.14 5.54 -14.43
C VAL A 395 10.64 4.65 -15.56
N ARG A 396 9.34 4.73 -15.86
CA ARG A 396 8.69 3.93 -16.89
C ARG A 396 8.13 4.83 -17.98
N ASP A 397 8.68 4.76 -19.19
CA ASP A 397 8.07 5.39 -20.37
C ASP A 397 7.16 4.38 -21.11
N GLU A 398 6.88 4.55 -22.41
CA GLU A 398 6.03 3.59 -23.15
C GLU A 398 6.76 2.26 -23.46
N ARG A 399 8.10 2.27 -23.56
CA ARG A 399 8.93 1.11 -23.95
C ARG A 399 9.87 0.64 -22.86
N TRP A 400 10.50 1.54 -22.14
CA TRP A 400 11.58 1.22 -21.21
C TRP A 400 11.13 1.38 -19.76
N ARG A 401 11.59 0.49 -18.90
CA ARG A 401 11.69 0.70 -17.45
C ARG A 401 13.14 0.85 -17.07
N TYR A 402 13.49 1.94 -16.41
CA TYR A 402 14.80 2.15 -15.82
C TYR A 402 14.68 2.27 -14.30
N ILE A 403 15.38 1.40 -13.58
CA ILE A 403 15.43 1.41 -12.12
C ILE A 403 16.82 1.86 -11.70
N ARG A 404 16.87 2.79 -10.74
CA ARG A 404 18.10 3.19 -10.08
C ARG A 404 17.93 3.11 -8.57
N TYR A 405 18.81 2.33 -7.93
CA TYR A 405 18.82 2.15 -6.49
C TYR A 405 19.69 3.20 -5.78
N ALA A 406 19.49 3.31 -4.47
CA ALA A 406 20.21 4.23 -3.61
C ALA A 406 21.73 4.00 -3.59
N ASP A 407 22.18 2.76 -3.84
CA ASP A 407 23.61 2.42 -3.95
C ASP A 407 24.20 2.73 -5.34
N GLY A 408 23.38 3.23 -6.26
CA GLY A 408 23.77 3.58 -7.63
C GLY A 408 23.70 2.43 -8.62
N SER A 409 23.35 1.21 -8.18
CA SER A 409 23.09 0.09 -9.10
C SER A 409 21.82 0.33 -9.92
N GLU A 410 21.78 -0.28 -11.11
CA GLU A 410 20.80 0.03 -12.14
C GLU A 410 20.19 -1.23 -12.73
N GLU A 411 18.92 -1.15 -13.11
CA GLU A 411 18.25 -2.11 -13.99
C GLU A 411 17.62 -1.37 -15.17
N LEU A 412 17.58 -2.00 -16.34
CA LEU A 412 16.92 -1.47 -17.53
C LEU A 412 16.24 -2.63 -18.26
N TYR A 413 14.94 -2.47 -18.54
CA TYR A 413 14.12 -3.48 -19.22
C TYR A 413 13.44 -2.89 -20.45
N ASP A 414 13.50 -3.62 -21.57
CA ASP A 414 12.83 -3.27 -22.83
C ASP A 414 11.47 -3.98 -22.91
N HIS A 415 10.39 -3.31 -22.53
CA HIS A 415 9.05 -3.92 -22.51
C HIS A 415 8.47 -4.20 -23.90
N LEU A 416 9.11 -3.72 -24.97
CA LEU A 416 8.70 -4.10 -26.32
C LEU A 416 9.13 -5.53 -26.65
N GLU A 417 10.31 -5.95 -26.18
CA GLU A 417 10.93 -7.24 -26.50
C GLU A 417 10.90 -8.22 -25.30
N ASP A 418 10.90 -7.70 -24.08
CA ASP A 418 10.95 -8.41 -22.80
C ASP A 418 9.89 -7.83 -21.82
N PRO A 419 8.59 -8.07 -22.09
CA PRO A 419 7.50 -7.56 -21.26
C PRO A 419 7.44 -8.17 -19.85
N GLN A 420 8.17 -9.27 -19.59
CA GLN A 420 8.28 -9.91 -18.27
C GLN A 420 9.51 -9.41 -17.46
N GLU A 421 10.29 -8.48 -18.00
CA GLU A 421 11.49 -7.93 -17.36
C GLU A 421 12.56 -9.01 -17.00
N TRP A 422 12.69 -10.09 -17.78
CA TRP A 422 13.61 -11.20 -17.47
C TRP A 422 15.08 -10.93 -17.75
N THR A 423 15.40 -9.88 -18.52
CA THR A 423 16.75 -9.55 -18.95
C THR A 423 17.10 -8.11 -18.61
N ASN A 424 17.93 -7.93 -17.59
CA ASN A 424 18.48 -6.62 -17.26
C ASN A 424 19.55 -6.21 -18.29
N VAL A 425 19.24 -5.22 -19.12
CA VAL A 425 20.12 -4.72 -20.18
C VAL A 425 20.86 -3.43 -19.79
N ALA A 426 20.91 -3.07 -18.50
CA ALA A 426 21.49 -1.81 -18.03
C ALA A 426 23.00 -1.68 -18.33
N ASP A 427 23.75 -2.78 -18.32
CA ASP A 427 25.21 -2.77 -18.51
C ASP A 427 25.63 -2.78 -19.98
N GLN A 428 24.68 -2.89 -20.91
CA GLN A 428 24.94 -2.88 -22.35
C GLN A 428 25.26 -1.44 -22.83
N PRO A 429 26.46 -1.19 -23.41
CA PRO A 429 26.89 0.16 -23.80
C PRO A 429 25.94 0.90 -24.76
N GLU A 430 25.27 0.16 -25.64
CA GLU A 430 24.26 0.65 -26.58
C GLU A 430 23.07 1.33 -25.89
N ASN A 431 22.76 0.93 -24.65
CA ASN A 431 21.62 1.45 -23.88
C ASN A 431 21.96 2.70 -23.05
N ALA A 432 23.21 3.19 -23.08
CA ALA A 432 23.63 4.35 -22.29
C ALA A 432 22.80 5.62 -22.59
N ALA A 433 22.41 5.83 -23.84
CA ALA A 433 21.57 6.97 -24.23
C ALA A 433 20.15 6.86 -23.64
N VAL A 434 19.59 5.65 -23.57
CA VAL A 434 18.27 5.38 -22.98
C VAL A 434 18.31 5.65 -21.48
N LYS A 435 19.29 5.08 -20.75
CA LYS A 435 19.46 5.34 -19.31
C LYS A 435 19.60 6.83 -19.02
N LYS A 436 20.45 7.54 -19.77
CA LYS A 436 20.65 8.99 -19.60
C LYS A 436 19.36 9.79 -19.81
N ARG A 437 18.55 9.44 -20.81
CA ARG A 437 17.26 10.09 -21.10
C ARG A 437 16.26 9.85 -19.96
N LEU A 438 16.15 8.61 -19.48
CA LEU A 438 15.19 8.25 -18.42
C LEU A 438 15.62 8.80 -17.05
N ALA A 439 16.91 8.80 -16.74
CA ALA A 439 17.44 9.32 -15.49
C ALA A 439 17.13 10.81 -15.25
N GLN A 440 16.83 11.59 -16.29
CA GLN A 440 16.43 12.99 -16.17
C GLN A 440 15.06 13.16 -15.49
N TRP A 441 14.23 12.12 -15.49
CA TRP A 441 12.91 12.13 -14.86
C TRP A 441 12.92 11.67 -13.42
N ALA A 442 14.00 10.98 -12.99
CA ALA A 442 14.15 10.62 -11.59
C ALA A 442 14.35 11.89 -10.74
N PRO A 443 13.79 11.96 -9.52
CA PRO A 443 13.97 13.11 -8.63
C PRO A 443 15.46 13.33 -8.33
N THR A 444 15.94 14.57 -8.52
CA THR A 444 17.33 14.94 -8.16
C THR A 444 17.48 15.23 -6.68
N THR A 445 16.38 15.57 -6.00
CA THR A 445 16.32 15.84 -4.56
C THR A 445 15.21 15.00 -3.96
N ASN A 446 15.56 14.20 -2.96
CA ASN A 446 14.61 13.37 -2.20
C ASN A 446 14.58 13.83 -0.75
N ALA A 447 13.38 14.11 -0.25
CA ALA A 447 13.12 14.40 1.15
C ALA A 447 13.69 13.29 2.05
N GLU A 448 14.09 13.66 3.26
CA GLU A 448 14.47 12.69 4.28
C GLU A 448 13.28 11.82 4.66
N ASP A 449 13.56 10.63 5.19
CA ASP A 449 12.51 9.73 5.68
C ASP A 449 11.65 10.44 6.74
N ALA A 450 10.34 10.45 6.51
CA ALA A 450 9.37 10.88 7.50
C ALA A 450 9.47 10.00 8.76
N GLU A 451 9.08 10.58 9.91
CA GLU A 451 9.06 9.83 11.16
C GLU A 451 8.19 8.57 11.03
N ARG A 452 8.71 7.46 11.56
CA ARG A 452 7.95 6.21 11.63
C ARG A 452 7.17 6.13 12.93
N GLU A 453 5.97 5.58 12.85
CA GLU A 453 5.22 5.19 14.02
C GLU A 453 6.01 4.14 14.80
N LYS A 454 6.34 4.47 16.05
CA LYS A 454 6.95 3.49 16.96
C LYS A 454 5.99 2.33 17.10
N SER A 455 6.40 1.15 16.60
CA SER A 455 5.60 -0.08 16.65
C SER A 455 4.90 -0.24 18.00
N ALA A 456 3.65 -0.69 18.01
CA ALA A 456 2.91 -0.97 19.26
C ALA A 456 3.63 -2.00 20.15
N THR A 457 4.60 -2.74 19.63
CA THR A 457 5.51 -3.61 20.40
C THR A 457 6.53 -2.85 21.26
N ALA A 458 6.75 -1.55 21.01
CA ALA A 458 7.65 -0.68 21.77
C ALA A 458 6.91 0.32 22.69
N LYS A 459 5.59 0.54 22.50
CA LYS A 459 4.80 1.37 23.41
C LYS A 459 4.52 0.61 24.71
N GLY A 460 5.30 0.91 25.75
CA GLY A 460 4.96 0.61 27.15
C GLY A 460 5.87 -0.36 27.89
N ARG A 461 6.95 -0.86 27.28
CA ARG A 461 7.94 -1.67 28.02
C ARG A 461 9.07 -0.77 28.47
N LYS A 462 9.04 -0.37 29.74
CA LYS A 462 10.15 0.35 30.38
C LYS A 462 11.40 -0.55 30.36
N PRO A 463 12.61 0.02 30.21
CA PRO A 463 13.85 -0.71 30.44
C PRO A 463 13.76 -1.43 31.78
N ILE A 464 14.17 -2.68 31.81
CA ILE A 464 14.19 -3.46 33.05
C ILE A 464 15.62 -3.48 33.57
N THR A 465 15.80 -3.00 34.80
CA THR A 465 17.05 -3.14 35.54
C THR A 465 16.99 -4.45 36.32
N ILE A 466 18.00 -5.29 36.12
CA ILE A 466 18.17 -6.57 36.79
C ILE A 466 19.38 -6.45 37.71
N GLU A 467 19.17 -6.60 39.00
CA GLU A 467 20.24 -6.58 39.99
C GLU A 467 20.34 -7.92 40.70
N GLY A 468 21.55 -8.31 41.05
CA GLY A 468 21.79 -9.50 41.86
C GLY A 468 23.20 -9.51 42.43
N THR A 469 23.48 -10.48 43.29
CA THR A 469 24.80 -10.66 43.90
C THR A 469 25.24 -12.10 43.71
N VAL A 470 26.47 -12.28 43.22
CA VAL A 470 27.09 -13.61 43.12
C VAL A 470 27.92 -13.87 44.37
N ILE A 471 27.49 -14.84 45.18
CA ILE A 471 28.17 -15.30 46.39
C ILE A 471 28.56 -16.77 46.21
N VAL A 472 29.82 -17.09 46.49
CA VAL A 472 30.37 -18.45 46.42
C VAL A 472 30.97 -18.79 47.77
N ASN A 473 30.52 -19.89 48.39
CA ASN A 473 30.95 -20.33 49.72
C ASN A 473 30.90 -19.21 50.79
N GLY A 474 29.85 -18.39 50.75
CA GLY A 474 29.64 -17.28 51.69
C GLY A 474 30.44 -16.00 51.40
N ALA A 475 31.23 -15.95 50.33
CA ALA A 475 31.99 -14.75 49.95
C ALA A 475 31.55 -14.18 48.58
N PRO A 476 31.43 -12.85 48.41
CA PRO A 476 31.11 -12.24 47.14
C PRO A 476 32.25 -12.41 46.12
N VAL A 477 31.91 -12.52 44.83
CA VAL A 477 32.89 -12.71 43.75
C VAL A 477 32.83 -11.56 42.75
N ALA A 478 33.92 -10.80 42.67
CA ALA A 478 34.10 -9.67 41.75
C ALA A 478 34.64 -10.11 40.38
N GLY A 479 34.36 -9.31 39.34
CA GLY A 479 34.92 -9.49 38.00
C GLY A 479 34.29 -10.61 37.16
N LEU A 480 33.11 -11.11 37.54
CA LEU A 480 32.39 -12.12 36.77
C LEU A 480 31.54 -11.49 35.69
N GLU A 481 31.65 -11.94 34.44
CA GLU A 481 30.69 -11.59 33.40
C GLU A 481 29.41 -12.39 33.59
N VAL A 482 28.29 -11.67 33.69
CA VAL A 482 26.95 -12.20 33.89
C VAL A 482 26.13 -11.81 32.67
N ALA A 483 25.51 -12.79 32.00
CA ALA A 483 24.65 -12.54 30.85
C ALA A 483 23.35 -13.33 30.90
N ILE A 484 22.26 -12.69 30.48
CA ILE A 484 20.93 -13.29 30.32
C ILE A 484 20.70 -13.60 28.86
N TYR A 485 20.24 -14.81 28.58
CA TYR A 485 19.93 -15.28 27.24
C TYR A 485 18.43 -15.45 27.03
N GLY A 486 17.92 -14.95 25.91
CA GLY A 486 16.54 -15.16 25.48
C GLY A 486 16.35 -16.50 24.75
N ARG A 487 15.10 -16.79 24.39
CA ARG A 487 14.75 -17.97 23.58
C ARG A 487 15.57 -17.98 22.28
N GLY A 488 16.29 -19.09 22.02
CA GLY A 488 17.18 -19.22 20.86
C GLY A 488 18.65 -18.76 21.11
N GLY A 489 19.05 -18.51 22.36
CA GLY A 489 20.47 -18.31 22.70
C GLY A 489 21.03 -16.91 22.41
N LYS A 490 20.18 -15.93 22.08
CA LYS A 490 20.61 -14.53 21.91
C LYS A 490 20.78 -13.85 23.27
N VAL A 491 21.90 -13.15 23.47
CA VAL A 491 22.14 -12.33 24.67
C VAL A 491 21.12 -11.19 24.70
N LYS A 492 20.49 -10.99 25.85
CA LYS A 492 19.51 -9.93 26.10
C LYS A 492 20.09 -8.79 26.92
N ALA A 493 20.92 -9.11 27.91
CA ALA A 493 21.67 -8.13 28.69
C ALA A 493 22.93 -8.80 29.25
N ARG A 494 23.97 -8.00 29.51
CA ARG A 494 25.24 -8.45 30.12
C ARG A 494 25.81 -7.38 31.07
N GLY A 495 26.62 -7.80 32.02
CA GLY A 495 27.26 -6.93 33.00
C GLY A 495 28.37 -7.67 33.73
N VAL A 496 29.07 -6.96 34.61
CA VAL A 496 30.20 -7.51 35.38
C VAL A 496 29.95 -7.28 36.87
N THR A 497 30.29 -8.26 37.72
CA THR A 497 30.16 -8.10 39.17
C THR A 497 31.22 -7.14 39.74
N ASP A 498 30.80 -6.27 40.65
CA ASP A 498 31.66 -5.34 41.38
C ASP A 498 32.44 -6.02 42.52
N ALA A 499 33.22 -5.24 43.28
CA ALA A 499 33.99 -5.72 44.44
C ALA A 499 33.15 -6.39 45.54
N LYS A 500 31.84 -6.14 45.57
CA LYS A 500 30.87 -6.74 46.51
C LYS A 500 30.07 -7.88 45.85
N GLY A 501 30.46 -8.32 44.66
CA GLY A 501 29.80 -9.38 43.90
C GLY A 501 28.48 -8.95 43.26
N LYS A 502 28.13 -7.67 43.31
CA LYS A 502 26.86 -7.15 42.78
C LYS A 502 26.98 -6.91 41.28
N TYR A 503 25.97 -7.28 40.52
CA TYR A 503 25.84 -6.95 39.10
C TYR A 503 24.56 -6.17 38.83
N VAL A 504 24.58 -5.38 37.76
CA VAL A 504 23.41 -4.68 37.21
C VAL A 504 23.39 -4.94 35.70
N LEU A 505 22.26 -5.45 35.19
CA LEU A 505 22.02 -5.66 33.76
C LEU A 505 20.88 -4.76 33.31
N GLN A 506 21.05 -4.07 32.18
CA GLN A 506 19.97 -3.31 31.55
C GLN A 506 19.50 -4.03 30.28
N GLU A 507 18.20 -4.35 30.22
CA GLU A 507 17.56 -4.82 28.99
C GLU A 507 16.74 -3.66 28.41
N GLU A 508 17.25 -3.10 27.32
CA GLU A 508 16.79 -1.82 26.77
C GLU A 508 15.42 -1.92 26.08
N ASN A 509 14.97 -3.12 25.72
CA ASN A 509 13.74 -3.35 24.96
C ASN A 509 12.54 -3.81 25.83
N GLY A 510 12.73 -3.87 27.15
CA GLY A 510 11.80 -4.39 28.17
C GLY A 510 11.12 -5.72 27.81
N GLY A 511 11.81 -6.57 27.03
CA GLY A 511 11.27 -7.72 26.31
C GLY A 511 11.41 -9.06 27.04
N LEU A 512 11.78 -9.08 28.32
CA LEU A 512 11.86 -10.31 29.12
C LEU A 512 10.44 -10.68 29.64
N PRO A 513 9.82 -11.77 29.15
CA PRO A 513 8.57 -12.28 29.73
C PRO A 513 8.83 -12.86 31.13
N GLU A 514 7.77 -13.04 31.94
CA GLU A 514 7.86 -13.89 33.14
C GLU A 514 8.18 -15.34 32.73
N GLY A 515 9.02 -16.03 33.50
CA GLY A 515 9.41 -17.42 33.22
C GLY A 515 10.83 -17.78 33.64
N GLU A 516 11.24 -19.01 33.30
CA GLU A 516 12.59 -19.53 33.56
C GLU A 516 13.60 -19.04 32.51
N PHE A 517 14.70 -18.45 32.97
CA PHE A 517 15.83 -18.05 32.14
C PHE A 517 17.11 -18.76 32.57
N ARG A 518 18.05 -18.83 31.62
CA ARG A 518 19.41 -19.32 31.88
C ARG A 518 20.33 -18.13 32.12
N LEU A 519 20.86 -18.05 33.33
CA LEU A 519 21.97 -17.18 33.65
C LEU A 519 23.25 -17.97 33.41
N THR A 520 24.11 -17.47 32.54
CA THR A 520 25.45 -18.07 32.34
C THR A 520 26.49 -17.15 32.96
N ILE A 521 27.34 -17.73 33.80
CA ILE A 521 28.51 -17.06 34.35
C ILE A 521 29.70 -17.47 33.48
N ARG A 522 30.27 -16.53 32.74
CA ARG A 522 31.47 -16.81 31.93
C ARG A 522 32.66 -16.10 32.53
N GLY A 523 33.69 -16.88 32.83
CA GLY A 523 34.92 -16.37 33.41
C GLY A 523 35.93 -16.00 32.33
N GLY A 524 36.03 -14.73 31.96
CA GLY A 524 37.30 -14.21 31.47
C GLY A 524 38.22 -13.97 32.67
N ASN A 525 39.33 -14.70 32.77
CA ASN A 525 40.32 -14.62 33.88
C ASN A 525 39.75 -14.84 35.29
N LEU A 526 38.98 -15.92 35.49
CA LEU A 526 38.64 -16.38 36.83
C LEU A 526 39.90 -16.84 37.61
N PRO A 527 40.08 -16.44 38.88
CA PRO A 527 41.06 -17.07 39.75
C PRO A 527 40.89 -18.60 39.75
N PRO A 528 41.96 -19.41 39.73
CA PRO A 528 41.88 -20.87 39.56
C PRO A 528 40.90 -21.57 40.52
N LYS A 529 40.72 -21.04 41.73
CA LYS A 529 39.76 -21.52 42.73
C LYS A 529 38.28 -21.43 42.31
N TYR A 530 37.96 -20.75 41.21
CA TYR A 530 36.61 -20.52 40.71
C TYR A 530 36.39 -21.10 39.30
N ALA A 531 37.36 -21.84 38.74
CA ALA A 531 37.29 -22.33 37.36
C ALA A 531 36.06 -23.21 37.06
N GLU A 532 35.58 -23.99 38.04
CA GLU A 532 34.38 -24.84 37.86
C GLU A 532 33.07 -24.04 37.70
N LEU A 533 33.01 -22.79 38.15
CA LEU A 533 31.81 -21.93 37.99
C LEU A 533 31.56 -21.51 36.55
N SER A 534 32.60 -21.53 35.69
CA SER A 534 32.48 -21.19 34.27
C SER A 534 31.61 -22.17 33.46
N LYS A 535 31.23 -23.30 34.08
CA LYS A 535 30.37 -24.34 33.51
C LYS A 535 28.96 -24.35 34.11
N SER A 536 28.68 -23.51 35.10
CA SER A 536 27.39 -23.48 35.79
C SER A 536 26.36 -22.68 35.00
N VAL A 537 25.21 -23.28 34.75
CA VAL A 537 24.03 -22.63 34.19
C VAL A 537 22.98 -22.59 35.29
N LEU A 538 22.73 -21.39 35.82
CA LEU A 538 21.72 -21.23 36.86
C LEU A 538 20.36 -21.03 36.20
N LYS A 539 19.37 -21.81 36.65
CA LYS A 539 17.97 -21.54 36.35
C LYS A 539 17.48 -20.46 37.28
N VAL A 540 16.94 -19.40 36.68
CA VAL A 540 16.40 -18.28 37.45
C VAL A 540 15.01 -17.95 36.95
N ALA A 541 14.07 -17.82 37.88
CA ALA A 541 12.72 -17.38 37.58
C ALA A 541 12.64 -15.86 37.61
N VAL A 542 11.98 -15.28 36.61
CA VAL A 542 11.65 -13.85 36.54
C VAL A 542 10.20 -13.67 37.01
N CYS A 543 10.01 -13.00 38.16
CA CYS A 543 8.71 -12.63 38.72
C CYS A 543 8.60 -11.10 38.76
N ARG A 544 7.52 -10.50 38.24
CA ARG A 544 7.41 -9.02 38.20
C ARG A 544 6.90 -8.40 39.50
N GLY A 545 7.65 -7.42 40.00
CA GLY A 545 7.24 -6.40 40.98
C GLY A 545 7.61 -4.99 40.48
N ALA A 546 7.17 -3.93 41.16
CA ALA A 546 7.33 -2.54 40.70
C ALA A 546 8.78 -2.21 40.26
N ASN A 547 9.02 -1.98 38.96
CA ASN A 547 10.30 -1.58 38.34
C ASN A 547 11.58 -2.39 38.65
N TRP A 548 11.49 -3.53 39.35
CA TRP A 548 12.62 -4.44 39.61
C TRP A 548 12.17 -5.91 39.47
N LEU A 549 13.11 -6.78 39.11
CA LEU A 549 12.92 -8.22 39.03
C LEU A 549 13.63 -8.90 40.19
N ASP A 550 12.88 -9.69 40.96
CA ASP A 550 13.45 -10.58 41.97
C ASP A 550 13.81 -11.93 41.34
N PHE A 551 14.99 -12.44 41.68
CA PHE A 551 15.52 -13.68 41.17
C PHE A 551 15.63 -14.71 42.30
N GLN A 552 15.00 -15.86 42.11
CA GLN A 552 15.19 -17.02 42.98
C GLN A 552 16.06 -18.05 42.27
N LEU A 553 17.14 -18.46 42.96
CA LEU A 553 17.97 -19.60 42.55
C LEU A 553 17.19 -20.89 42.82
N LEU A 554 16.90 -21.65 41.76
CA LEU A 554 16.14 -22.90 41.87
C LEU A 554 17.03 -24.14 42.02
N SER A 555 18.33 -24.07 41.70
CA SER A 555 19.34 -25.11 41.98
C SER A 555 20.77 -24.59 41.77
N GLN A 556 21.77 -25.27 42.37
CA GLN A 556 23.20 -25.07 42.06
C GLN A 556 23.61 -25.70 40.73
#